data_AF-A0A2D9RTA0-F1
#
_entry.id   AF-A0A2D9RTA0-F1
#
_cell.length_a   1.000
_cell.length_b   1.000
_cell.length_c   1.000
_cell.angle_alpha   90.00
_cell.angle_beta   90.00
_cell.angle_gamma   90.00
#
_symmetry.space_group_name_H-M   'P 1'
#
loop_
_entity.id
_entity.type
_entity.pdbx_description
1 polymer ?
#
loop_
_entity_poly.entity_id
_entity_poly.type
_entity_poly.pdbx_seq_one_letter_code
_entity_poly.pdbx_strand_id
1 'polypeptide(L)' 'MSKYIFECIDAHTCGNPVRLILTENPKLKGKTMSEKR' A
#
# COMPACT_ATOMS: atom_id res chain seq x y z
N MET A 1 15.80 11.34 -12.98
CA MET A 1 14.62 10.47 -12.81
C MET A 1 13.94 10.83 -11.50
N SER A 2 12.62 11.04 -11.51
CA SER A 2 11.84 11.19 -10.27
C SER A 2 11.83 9.86 -9.51
N LYS A 3 12.04 9.91 -8.20
CA LYS A 3 11.90 8.75 -7.30
C LYS A 3 10.58 8.90 -6.55
N TYR A 4 9.81 7.81 -6.47
CA TYR A 4 8.65 7.72 -5.60
C TYR A 4 9.06 7.04 -4.30
N ILE A 5 8.72 7.67 -3.18
CA ILE A 5 9.04 7.18 -1.84
C ILE A 5 7.73 6.79 -1.17
N PHE A 6 7.71 5.60 -0.60
CA PHE A 6 6.59 5.05 0.15
C PHE A 6 7.05 4.70 1.55
N GLU A 7 6.26 5.12 2.54
CA GLU A 7 6.46 4.67 3.91
C GLU A 7 5.78 3.32 4.08
N CYS A 8 6.56 2.31 4.49
CA CYS A 8 6.12 0.92 4.55
C CYS A 8 6.45 0.28 5.90
N ILE A 9 5.57 -0.61 6.36
CA ILE A 9 5.85 -1.57 7.43
C ILE A 9 5.91 -2.96 6.81
N ASP A 10 7.02 -3.65 7.05
CA ASP A 10 7.19 -5.05 6.64
C ASP A 10 6.87 -5.99 7.80
N ALA A 11 6.16 -7.08 7.49
CA ALA A 11 5.70 -8.07 8.45
C ALA A 11 5.61 -9.46 7.79
N HIS A 12 5.22 -10.46 8.58
CA HIS A 12 4.83 -11.75 8.04
C HIS A 12 3.70 -12.39 8.84
N THR A 13 2.92 -13.23 8.17
CA THR A 13 1.93 -14.11 8.82
C THR A 13 2.25 -15.55 8.44
N CYS A 14 2.64 -16.36 9.42
CA CYS A 14 3.05 -17.76 9.21
C CYS A 14 4.14 -17.94 8.13
N GLY A 15 5.16 -17.07 8.14
CA GLY A 15 6.25 -17.08 7.14
C GLY A 15 5.91 -16.40 5.80
N ASN A 16 4.65 -16.01 5.56
CA ASN A 16 4.27 -15.28 4.35
C ASN A 16 4.55 -13.78 4.52
N PRO A 17 5.37 -13.15 3.67
CA PRO A 17 5.71 -11.74 3.81
C PRO A 17 4.51 -10.85 3.46
N VAL A 18 4.32 -9.80 4.24
CA VAL A 18 3.31 -8.76 4.06
C VAL A 18 4.00 -7.40 4.12
N ARG A 19 3.70 -6.51 3.18
CA ARG A 19 4.14 -5.11 3.20
C ARG A 19 2.93 -4.21 3.25
N LEU A 20 2.80 -3.45 4.34
CA LEU A 20 1.76 -2.44 4.51
C LEU A 20 2.29 -1.08 4.09
N ILE A 21 1.63 -0.42 3.15
CA ILE A 21 1.93 0.96 2.76
C ILE A 21 1.13 1.90 3.68
N LEU A 22 1.81 2.82 4.35
CA LEU A 22 1.19 3.78 5.29
C LEU A 22 0.66 5.03 4.60
N THR A 23 1.27 5.41 3.48
CA THR A 23 0.93 6.63 2.74
C THR A 23 0.07 6.31 1.52
N GLU A 24 -1.05 7.01 1.37
CA GLU A 24 -1.84 6.96 0.14
C GLU A 24 -1.13 7.71 -0.99
N ASN A 25 -0.52 7.00 -1.94
CA ASN A 25 0.08 7.64 -3.10
C ASN A 25 0.07 6.74 -4.36
N PRO A 26 -0.67 7.07 -5.43
CA PRO A 26 -1.68 8.12 -5.52
C PRO A 26 -2.95 7.80 -4.71
N LYS A 27 -3.79 8.80 -4.48
CA LYS A 27 -5.13 8.57 -3.90
C LYS A 27 -6.01 7.76 -4.85
N LEU A 28 -6.51 6.63 -4.37
CA LEU A 28 -7.46 5.79 -5.11
C LEU A 28 -8.85 6.44 -5.11
N LYS A 29 -9.53 6.44 -6.25
CA LYS A 29 -10.90 6.96 -6.41
C LYS A 29 -11.91 5.83 -6.20
N GLY A 30 -13.03 6.12 -5.55
CA GLY A 30 -14.07 5.15 -5.25
C GLY A 30 -14.55 5.24 -3.81
N LYS A 31 -15.81 4.89 -3.56
CA LYS A 31 -16.45 4.89 -2.23
C LYS A 31 -16.19 3.59 -1.48
N THR A 32 -16.03 2.48 -2.20
CA THR A 32 -15.80 1.14 -1.63
C THR A 32 -14.39 0.64 -1.93
N MET A 33 -13.88 -0.31 -1.15
CA MET A 33 -12.58 -0.95 -1.45
C MET A 33 -12.58 -1.69 -2.78
N SER A 34 -13.75 -2.20 -3.22
CA SER A 34 -13.87 -2.84 -4.53
C SER A 34 -13.77 -1.84 -5.68
N GLU A 35 -14.19 -0.59 -5.51
CA GLU A 35 -14.04 0.47 -6.53
C GLU A 35 -12.61 1.01 -6.59
N LYS A 36 -11.90 0.99 -5.45
CA LYS A 36 -10.51 1.47 -5.33
C LYS A 36 -9.48 0.46 -5.86
N ARG A 37 -9.85 -0.82 -5.96
CA ARG A 37 -9.00 -1.94 -6.38
C ARG A 37 -9.00 -2.10 -7.89
#